data_AF-A0A382S6Z8-F1
#
_entry.id   AF-A0A382S6Z8-F1
#
_cell.length_a   1.000
_cell.length_b   1.000
_cell.length_c   1.000
_cell.angle_alpha   90.00
_cell.angle_beta   90.00
_cell.angle_gamma   90.00
#
_symmetry.space_group_name_H-M   'P 1'
#
loop_
_entity.id
_entity.type
_entity.pdbx_description
1 polymer ?
#
loop_
_entity_poly.entity_id
_entity_poly.type
_entity_poly.pdbx_seq_one_letter_code
_entity_poly.pdbx_strand_id
1 'polypeptide(L)'
;MIDKKIIEKYKNLILDIPGIKSAEYVNSTTSSVTLSWGVEWSPDYIARDIIQNFRDANHTEINSINVKTKNDQIVVSAKSTFDLRKLLFLGSNKAGDDETIGQFGEGAKAAYVSMIKMGVHDPINVSGDQAVVISVGPEVIEDMRPLVYHWFRIPKQNQTLFVVNTYNKELKKAFDFGLNHFWYEQNSLKSDLLYEYNDISTFKSSTKNEGYLFYGGIMRARLPHVPV
;
A
#
# COMPACT_ATOMS: atom_id res chain seq x y z
N MET A 1 9.69 27.69 -5.45
CA MET A 1 9.83 27.00 -6.76
C MET A 1 10.54 25.70 -6.49
N ILE A 2 9.99 24.54 -6.87
CA ILE A 2 10.64 23.24 -6.59
C ILE A 2 11.90 23.13 -7.45
N ASP A 3 12.97 22.60 -6.87
CA ASP A 3 14.25 22.43 -7.56
C ASP A 3 14.09 21.51 -8.78
N LYS A 4 14.52 21.99 -9.95
CA LYS A 4 14.51 21.22 -11.21
C LYS A 4 15.25 19.88 -11.07
N LYS A 5 16.30 19.82 -10.24
CA LYS A 5 17.04 18.57 -9.98
C LYS A 5 16.18 17.53 -9.26
N ILE A 6 15.32 17.96 -8.35
CA ILE A 6 14.41 17.07 -7.62
C ILE A 6 13.34 16.52 -8.58
N ILE A 7 12.78 17.37 -9.45
CA ILE A 7 11.82 16.92 -10.46
C ILE A 7 12.43 15.90 -11.42
N GLU A 8 13.66 16.12 -11.89
CA GLU A 8 14.33 15.16 -12.77
C GLU A 8 14.62 13.83 -12.05
N LYS A 9 14.99 13.87 -10.76
CA LYS A 9 15.11 12.65 -9.93
C LYS A 9 13.80 11.86 -9.93
N TYR A 10 12.67 12.50 -9.64
CA TYR A 10 11.36 11.83 -9.59
C TYR A 10 10.90 11.29 -10.93
N LYS A 11 11.15 12.04 -12.00
CA LYS A 11 10.93 11.58 -13.36
C LYS A 11 11.73 10.31 -13.66
N ASN A 12 13.01 10.27 -13.30
CA ASN A 12 13.84 9.08 -13.50
C ASN A 12 13.33 7.87 -12.70
N LEU A 13 12.93 8.08 -11.44
CA LEU A 13 12.32 7.02 -10.64
C LEU A 13 11.05 6.42 -11.28
N ILE A 14 10.24 7.26 -11.93
CA ILE A 14 9.05 6.81 -12.67
C ILE A 14 9.45 6.04 -13.94
N LEU A 15 10.47 6.51 -14.67
CA LEU A 15 10.96 5.87 -15.89
C LEU A 15 11.65 4.52 -15.63
N ASP A 16 12.15 4.29 -14.43
CA ASP A 16 12.70 2.99 -14.00
C ASP A 16 11.60 1.92 -13.82
N ILE A 17 10.32 2.31 -13.78
CA ILE A 17 9.20 1.37 -13.68
C ILE A 17 8.97 0.72 -15.06
N PRO A 18 9.04 -0.63 -15.16
CA PRO A 18 8.86 -1.32 -16.44
C PRO A 18 7.53 -0.96 -17.11
N GLY A 19 7.61 -0.54 -18.38
CA GLY A 19 6.45 -0.19 -19.21
C GLY A 19 6.16 1.30 -19.30
N ILE A 20 6.75 2.15 -18.45
CA ILE A 20 6.60 3.60 -18.53
C ILE A 20 7.71 4.18 -19.41
N LYS A 21 7.33 4.86 -20.51
CA LYS A 21 8.28 5.38 -21.51
C LYS A 21 8.51 6.89 -21.43
N SER A 22 7.60 7.62 -20.81
CA SER A 22 7.69 9.06 -20.62
C SER A 22 6.99 9.46 -19.33
N ALA A 23 7.44 10.57 -18.74
CA ALA A 23 6.82 11.20 -17.59
C ALA A 23 6.99 12.71 -17.71
N GLU A 24 5.86 13.43 -17.70
CA GLU A 24 5.80 14.88 -17.77
C GLU A 24 5.34 15.42 -16.42
N TYR A 25 6.13 16.29 -15.80
CA TYR A 25 5.76 16.93 -14.54
C TYR A 25 4.57 17.88 -14.74
N VAL A 26 3.55 17.74 -13.90
CA VAL A 26 2.34 18.57 -13.95
C VAL A 26 2.41 19.65 -12.88
N ASN A 27 2.41 19.25 -11.60
CA ASN A 27 2.43 20.15 -10.45
C ASN A 27 2.82 19.38 -9.19
N SER A 28 2.90 20.11 -8.07
CA SER A 28 3.06 19.51 -6.75
C SER A 28 2.00 20.05 -5.80
N THR A 29 1.56 19.23 -4.87
CA THR A 29 0.53 19.59 -3.89
C THR A 29 0.98 19.21 -2.49
N THR A 30 0.99 20.18 -1.59
CA THR A 30 1.31 19.96 -0.17
C THR A 30 0.09 19.44 0.56
N SER A 31 0.25 18.36 1.32
CA SER A 31 -0.79 17.80 2.18
C SER A 31 -0.77 18.43 3.58
N SER A 32 -1.90 18.35 4.29
CA SER A 32 -1.97 18.68 5.72
C SER A 32 -1.32 17.61 6.61
N VAL A 33 -1.00 16.43 6.08
CA VAL A 33 -0.29 15.38 6.81
C VAL A 33 1.19 15.73 6.93
N THR A 34 1.73 15.69 8.15
CA THR A 34 3.14 15.97 8.44
C THR A 34 3.84 14.78 9.06
N LEU A 35 5.18 14.82 9.04
CA LEU A 35 6.01 13.83 9.75
C LEU A 35 5.86 13.88 11.28
N SER A 36 5.33 14.97 11.83
CA SER A 36 5.00 15.10 13.26
C SER A 36 3.75 14.30 13.65
N TRP A 37 3.03 13.72 12.68
CA TRP A 37 1.97 12.77 13.01
C TRP A 37 2.59 11.61 13.80
N GLY A 38 2.07 11.35 15.01
CA GLY A 38 2.58 10.36 15.95
C GLY A 38 2.48 8.90 15.50
N VAL A 39 2.18 8.64 14.22
CA VAL A 39 2.13 7.31 13.65
C VAL A 39 3.55 6.82 13.34
N GLU A 40 3.85 5.62 13.85
CA GLU A 40 5.08 4.87 13.60
C GLU A 40 4.73 3.41 13.39
N TRP A 41 4.24 3.10 12.20
CA TRP A 41 3.82 1.75 11.86
C TRP A 41 4.99 0.82 11.61
N SER A 42 4.83 -0.42 12.08
CA SER A 42 5.76 -1.49 11.76
C SER A 42 5.71 -1.79 10.24
N PRO A 43 6.75 -2.45 9.70
CA PRO A 43 6.73 -2.98 8.33
C PRO A 43 5.43 -3.70 7.94
N ASP A 44 4.87 -4.46 8.88
CA ASP A 44 3.66 -5.27 8.69
C ASP A 44 2.41 -4.40 8.49
N TYR A 45 2.22 -3.38 9.34
CA TYR A 45 1.14 -2.41 9.19
C TYR A 45 1.27 -1.59 7.90
N ILE A 46 2.49 -1.20 7.52
CA ILE A 46 2.76 -0.50 6.26
C ILE A 46 2.33 -1.36 5.07
N ALA A 47 2.80 -2.61 5.00
CA ALA A 47 2.48 -3.51 3.89
C ALA A 47 0.98 -3.79 3.81
N ARG A 48 0.35 -4.09 4.94
CA ARG A 48 -1.09 -4.32 5.06
C ARG A 48 -1.90 -3.16 4.49
N ASP A 49 -1.67 -1.94 4.98
CA ASP A 49 -2.51 -0.78 4.61
C ASP A 49 -2.25 -0.29 3.17
N ILE A 50 -1.04 -0.48 2.64
CA ILE A 50 -0.79 -0.27 1.20
C ILE A 50 -1.59 -1.28 0.37
N ILE A 51 -1.47 -2.58 0.66
CA ILE A 51 -2.15 -3.66 -0.09
C ILE A 51 -3.67 -3.60 0.09
N GLN A 52 -4.15 -3.12 1.24
CA GLN A 52 -5.58 -2.94 1.49
C GLN A 52 -6.25 -2.04 0.45
N ASN A 53 -5.57 -0.99 -0.02
CA ASN A 53 -6.12 -0.15 -1.10
C ASN A 53 -6.30 -0.91 -2.41
N PHE A 54 -5.42 -1.87 -2.70
CA PHE A 54 -5.54 -2.73 -3.87
C PHE A 54 -6.66 -3.76 -3.67
N ARG A 55 -6.75 -4.37 -2.48
CA ARG A 55 -7.81 -5.31 -2.13
C ARG A 55 -9.20 -4.66 -2.22
N ASP A 56 -9.36 -3.48 -1.63
CA ASP A 56 -10.62 -2.71 -1.69
C ASP A 56 -10.92 -2.15 -3.10
N ALA A 57 -9.98 -2.23 -4.04
CA ALA A 57 -10.25 -1.89 -5.44
C ALA A 57 -10.52 -3.14 -6.30
N ASN A 58 -10.31 -4.35 -5.76
CA ASN A 58 -10.36 -5.62 -6.48
C ASN A 58 -11.06 -6.70 -5.62
N HIS A 59 -12.21 -6.39 -5.01
CA HIS A 59 -12.92 -7.25 -4.05
C HIS A 59 -13.14 -8.69 -4.54
N THR A 60 -13.53 -8.84 -5.81
CA THR A 60 -13.81 -10.15 -6.44
C THR A 60 -12.59 -10.78 -7.10
N GLU A 61 -11.49 -10.03 -7.21
CA GLU A 61 -10.28 -10.43 -7.93
C GLU A 61 -9.02 -10.22 -7.08
N ILE A 62 -9.06 -10.54 -5.78
CA ILE A 62 -7.91 -10.41 -4.87
C ILE A 62 -6.68 -11.15 -5.43
N ASN A 63 -6.88 -12.30 -6.07
CA ASN A 63 -5.81 -13.07 -6.72
C ASN A 63 -5.13 -12.34 -7.90
N SER A 64 -5.74 -11.28 -8.43
CA SER A 64 -5.14 -10.45 -9.47
C SER A 64 -4.10 -9.48 -8.91
N ILE A 65 -4.09 -9.27 -7.59
CA ILE A 65 -3.10 -8.43 -6.90
C ILE A 65 -1.79 -9.20 -6.88
N ASN A 66 -0.76 -8.59 -7.46
CA ASN A 66 0.58 -9.15 -7.50
C ASN A 66 1.50 -8.30 -6.63
N VAL A 67 2.13 -8.93 -5.64
CA VAL A 67 3.20 -8.33 -4.85
C VAL A 67 4.51 -8.96 -5.29
N LYS A 68 5.48 -8.13 -5.67
CA LYS A 68 6.82 -8.54 -6.06
C LYS A 68 7.84 -7.74 -5.29
N THR A 69 8.72 -8.45 -4.61
CA THR A 69 9.95 -7.88 -4.07
C THR A 69 11.11 -8.44 -4.89
N LYS A 70 11.82 -7.58 -5.62
CA LYS A 70 12.98 -7.98 -6.43
C LYS A 70 14.08 -6.95 -6.30
N ASN A 71 15.28 -7.41 -5.99
CA ASN A 71 16.43 -6.55 -5.70
C ASN A 71 16.04 -5.52 -4.64
N ASP A 72 16.16 -4.24 -4.96
CA ASP A 72 15.86 -3.13 -4.06
C ASP A 72 14.49 -2.51 -4.31
N GLN A 73 13.59 -3.19 -5.02
CA GLN A 73 12.28 -2.66 -5.35
C GLN A 73 11.16 -3.55 -4.82
N ILE A 74 10.16 -2.89 -4.24
CA ILE A 74 8.86 -3.47 -3.89
C ILE A 74 7.86 -2.92 -4.90
N VAL A 75 7.08 -3.82 -5.52
CA VAL A 75 6.00 -3.47 -6.45
C VAL A 75 4.72 -4.19 -6.01
N VAL A 76 3.64 -3.43 -5.81
CA VAL A 76 2.28 -3.96 -5.71
C VAL A 76 1.53 -3.52 -6.94
N SER A 77 0.85 -4.45 -7.62
CA SER A 77 0.13 -4.15 -8.86
C SER A 77 -1.23 -4.85 -8.91
N ALA A 78 -2.23 -4.19 -9.49
CA ALA A 78 -3.52 -4.78 -9.83
C ALA A 78 -4.07 -4.17 -11.13
N LYS A 79 -5.02 -4.86 -11.80
CA LYS A 79 -5.60 -4.39 -13.07
C LYS A 79 -6.53 -3.19 -12.91
N SER A 80 -7.23 -3.08 -11.79
CA SER A 80 -8.11 -1.95 -11.51
C SER A 80 -7.32 -0.63 -11.55
N THR A 81 -7.94 0.44 -12.05
CA THR A 81 -7.44 1.81 -11.90
C THR A 81 -8.32 2.58 -10.93
N PHE A 82 -7.72 3.49 -10.18
CA PHE A 82 -8.44 4.45 -9.34
C PHE A 82 -7.84 5.85 -9.43
N ASP A 83 -8.62 6.83 -9.00
CA ASP A 83 -8.19 8.23 -8.97
C ASP A 83 -7.16 8.47 -7.86
N LEU A 84 -5.90 8.66 -8.24
CA LEU A 84 -4.80 8.89 -7.30
C LEU A 84 -5.00 10.14 -6.45
N ARG A 85 -5.82 11.12 -6.87
CA ARG A 85 -6.12 12.32 -6.08
C ARG A 85 -6.79 11.97 -4.75
N LYS A 86 -7.46 10.82 -4.65
CA LYS A 86 -8.00 10.32 -3.37
C LYS A 86 -6.90 10.10 -2.31
N LEU A 87 -5.66 9.85 -2.72
CA LEU A 87 -4.53 9.70 -1.80
C LEU A 87 -4.17 11.02 -1.10
N LEU A 88 -4.54 12.17 -1.66
CA LEU A 88 -4.26 13.50 -1.08
C LEU A 88 -5.17 13.83 0.10
N PHE A 89 -6.45 13.48 0.01
CA PHE A 89 -7.49 13.91 0.96
C PHE A 89 -7.67 12.91 2.10
N LEU A 90 -7.89 13.41 3.31
CA LEU A 90 -8.42 12.64 4.43
C LEU A 90 -9.93 12.46 4.26
N GLY A 91 -10.49 11.32 4.68
CA GLY A 91 -11.94 11.13 4.68
C GLY A 91 -12.55 10.90 3.29
N SER A 92 -11.89 10.14 2.41
CA SER A 92 -12.57 9.63 1.21
C SER A 92 -13.62 8.59 1.66
N ASN A 93 -14.87 9.01 1.73
CA ASN A 93 -15.95 8.19 2.23
C ASN A 93 -16.08 6.90 1.39
N LYS A 94 -15.96 5.74 2.02
CA LYS A 94 -16.32 4.43 1.43
C LYS A 94 -17.60 3.86 2.07
N ALA A 95 -18.38 4.70 2.75
CA ALA A 95 -19.63 4.30 3.40
C ALA A 95 -20.62 3.70 2.39
N GLY A 96 -21.18 2.54 2.73
CA GLY A 96 -22.19 1.83 1.95
C GLY A 96 -21.72 0.52 1.31
N ASP A 97 -20.45 0.13 1.51
CA ASP A 97 -19.93 -1.17 1.08
C ASP A 97 -19.36 -1.94 2.28
N ASP A 98 -20.15 -2.86 2.83
CA ASP A 98 -19.78 -3.71 3.97
C ASP A 98 -18.59 -4.64 3.66
N GLU A 99 -18.24 -4.81 2.37
CA GLU A 99 -17.10 -5.62 1.97
C GLU A 99 -15.78 -4.84 2.00
N THR A 100 -15.81 -3.51 2.11
CA THR A 100 -14.61 -2.65 2.12
C THR A 100 -13.96 -2.63 3.50
N ILE A 101 -12.64 -2.89 3.56
CA ILE A 101 -11.91 -2.89 4.84
C ILE A 101 -11.50 -1.47 5.25
N GLY A 102 -11.14 -0.62 4.29
CA GLY A 102 -10.68 0.75 4.55
C GLY A 102 -11.82 1.73 4.77
N GLN A 103 -11.80 2.47 5.88
CA GLN A 103 -12.93 3.33 6.26
C GLN A 103 -12.63 4.83 6.15
N PHE A 104 -11.43 5.26 6.52
CA PHE A 104 -11.14 6.70 6.77
C PHE A 104 -10.22 7.38 5.74
N GLY A 105 -9.63 6.61 4.81
CA GLY A 105 -8.71 7.16 3.79
C GLY A 105 -7.34 7.58 4.33
N GLU A 106 -6.96 7.07 5.51
CA GLU A 106 -5.75 7.43 6.24
C GLU A 106 -4.57 6.48 6.01
N GLY A 107 -4.85 5.20 5.72
CA GLY A 107 -3.85 4.13 5.76
C GLY A 107 -2.63 4.36 4.88
N ALA A 108 -2.82 4.75 3.62
CA ALA A 108 -1.71 5.06 2.73
C ALA A 108 -0.83 6.21 3.25
N LYS A 109 -1.43 7.23 3.87
CA LYS A 109 -0.70 8.42 4.38
C LYS A 109 0.13 8.04 5.60
N ALA A 110 -0.45 7.28 6.52
CA ALA A 110 0.23 6.72 7.68
C ALA A 110 1.39 5.80 7.27
N ALA A 111 1.19 4.99 6.23
CA ALA A 111 2.23 4.16 5.63
C ALA A 111 3.36 5.01 5.03
N TYR A 112 3.06 6.09 4.29
CA TYR A 112 4.07 6.99 3.73
C TYR A 112 4.90 7.67 4.83
N VAL A 113 4.24 8.23 5.86
CA VAL A 113 4.93 8.84 7.00
C VAL A 113 5.85 7.84 7.69
N SER A 114 5.35 6.63 7.97
CA SER A 114 6.12 5.60 8.66
C SER A 114 7.32 5.12 7.84
N MET A 115 7.13 4.91 6.53
CA MET A 115 8.24 4.58 5.61
C MET A 115 9.32 5.68 5.64
N ILE A 116 8.92 6.94 5.55
CA ILE A 116 9.85 8.08 5.54
C ILE A 116 10.63 8.14 6.87
N LYS A 117 9.97 7.96 8.01
CA LYS A 117 10.62 7.90 9.34
C LYS A 117 11.61 6.73 9.45
N MET A 118 11.36 5.64 8.73
CA MET A 118 12.27 4.49 8.63
C MET A 118 13.41 4.67 7.60
N GLY A 119 13.52 5.85 6.97
CA GLY A 119 14.53 6.12 5.93
C GLY A 119 14.18 5.53 4.55
N VAL A 120 12.91 5.16 4.33
CA VAL A 120 12.39 4.70 3.03
C VAL A 120 11.65 5.86 2.38
N HIS A 121 12.21 6.38 1.29
CA HIS A 121 11.77 7.63 0.67
C HIS A 121 11.12 7.40 -0.70
N ASP A 122 10.43 8.44 -1.16
CA ASP A 122 9.92 8.58 -2.52
C ASP A 122 9.03 7.41 -3.02
N PRO A 123 8.04 6.93 -2.23
CA PRO A 123 7.09 5.95 -2.75
C PRO A 123 6.30 6.55 -3.92
N ILE A 124 6.04 5.72 -4.92
CA ILE A 124 5.45 6.07 -6.20
C ILE A 124 4.12 5.34 -6.32
N ASN A 125 3.06 6.05 -6.71
CA ASN A 125 1.80 5.43 -7.11
C ASN A 125 1.53 5.75 -8.57
N VAL A 126 1.08 4.76 -9.33
CA VAL A 126 0.72 4.88 -10.74
C VAL A 126 -0.69 4.35 -10.91
N SER A 127 -1.53 5.03 -11.69
CA SER A 127 -2.86 4.54 -12.06
C SER A 127 -3.34 5.27 -13.30
N GLY A 128 -3.76 4.51 -14.32
CA GLY A 128 -4.16 5.09 -15.59
C GLY A 128 -3.01 5.87 -16.24
N ASP A 129 -3.23 7.13 -16.55
CA ASP A 129 -2.23 8.03 -17.14
C ASP A 129 -1.55 8.95 -16.12
N GLN A 130 -1.71 8.67 -14.82
CA GLN A 130 -1.14 9.47 -13.73
C GLN A 130 -0.09 8.69 -12.96
N ALA A 131 0.97 9.40 -12.57
CA ALA A 131 1.91 8.95 -11.55
C ALA A 131 2.06 10.05 -10.48
N VAL A 132 2.31 9.64 -9.24
CA VAL A 132 2.59 10.54 -8.13
C VAL A 132 3.72 10.01 -7.27
N VAL A 133 4.72 10.86 -7.02
CA VAL A 133 5.82 10.58 -6.08
C VAL A 133 5.54 11.34 -4.79
N ILE A 134 5.64 10.65 -3.65
CA ILE A 134 5.41 11.25 -2.34
C ILE A 134 6.75 11.61 -1.70
N SER A 135 6.92 12.86 -1.30
CA SER A 135 8.13 13.33 -0.64
C SER A 135 7.82 14.15 0.62
N VAL A 136 8.85 14.75 1.21
CA VAL A 136 8.76 15.62 2.37
C VAL A 136 9.08 17.05 1.96
N GLY A 137 8.18 17.97 2.29
CA GLY A 137 8.34 19.39 2.06
C GLY A 137 9.31 20.05 3.06
N PRO A 138 9.63 21.34 2.84
CA PRO A 138 10.32 22.12 3.85
C PRO A 138 9.48 22.21 5.13
N GLU A 139 10.16 22.50 6.23
CA GLU A 139 9.50 22.79 7.50
C GLU A 139 8.61 24.02 7.37
N VAL A 140 7.36 23.91 7.85
CA VAL A 140 6.37 25.00 7.80
C VAL A 140 6.12 25.61 9.17
N ILE A 141 6.27 24.81 10.23
CA ILE A 141 6.25 25.14 11.66
C ILE A 141 7.30 24.22 12.31
N GLU A 142 7.84 24.58 13.47
CA GLU A 142 8.80 23.75 14.24
C GLU A 142 8.35 22.26 14.25
N ASP A 143 9.26 21.38 13.83
CA ASP A 143 9.07 19.93 13.69
C ASP A 143 7.96 19.48 12.71
N MET A 144 7.31 20.40 11.99
CA MET A 144 6.24 20.11 11.03
C MET A 144 6.74 20.19 9.59
N ARG A 145 7.02 19.01 9.02
CA ARG A 145 7.33 18.83 7.60
C ARG A 145 6.20 18.08 6.89
N PRO A 146 5.48 18.71 5.94
CA PRO A 146 4.33 18.11 5.29
C PRO A 146 4.75 17.09 4.22
N LEU A 147 3.87 16.13 3.93
CA LEU A 147 3.98 15.32 2.72
C LEU A 147 3.72 16.20 1.48
N VAL A 148 4.46 15.97 0.41
CA VAL A 148 4.28 16.63 -0.89
C VAL A 148 4.05 15.60 -1.98
N TYR A 149 3.00 15.80 -2.76
CA TYR A 149 2.57 14.93 -3.85
C TYR A 149 3.03 15.55 -5.17
N HIS A 150 4.01 14.95 -5.82
CA HIS A 150 4.55 15.41 -7.11
C HIS A 150 3.87 14.65 -8.25
N TRP A 151 3.03 15.34 -9.02
CA TRP A 151 2.18 14.74 -10.05
C TRP A 151 2.87 14.74 -11.41
N PHE A 152 2.74 13.61 -12.10
CA PHE A 152 3.24 13.41 -13.46
C PHE A 152 2.14 12.84 -14.35
N ARG A 153 2.11 13.27 -15.61
CA ARG A 153 1.39 12.61 -16.69
C ARG A 153 2.32 11.57 -17.33
N ILE A 154 1.80 10.37 -17.53
CA ILE A 154 2.52 9.26 -18.18
C ILE A 154 1.64 8.66 -19.29
N PRO A 155 2.19 7.85 -20.21
CA PRO A 155 1.37 7.04 -21.10
C PRO A 155 0.41 6.16 -20.30
N LYS A 156 -0.86 6.09 -20.73
CA LYS A 156 -1.91 5.34 -20.03
C LYS A 156 -1.52 3.88 -19.79
N GLN A 157 -1.59 3.48 -18.53
CA GLN A 157 -1.41 2.12 -18.03
C GLN A 157 -2.78 1.49 -17.75
N ASN A 158 -2.95 0.21 -18.05
CA ASN A 158 -4.17 -0.55 -17.71
C ASN A 158 -4.01 -1.28 -16.37
N GLN A 159 -3.43 -0.59 -15.38
CA GLN A 159 -3.14 -1.12 -14.06
C GLN A 159 -2.90 0.02 -13.06
N THR A 160 -2.99 -0.30 -11.78
CA THR A 160 -2.46 0.50 -10.68
C THR A 160 -1.17 -0.15 -10.16
N LEU A 161 -0.17 0.68 -9.84
CA LEU A 161 1.07 0.27 -9.19
C LEU A 161 1.31 1.09 -7.92
N PHE A 162 1.85 0.44 -6.89
CA PHE A 162 2.62 1.08 -5.83
C PHE A 162 4.06 0.57 -5.97
N VAL A 163 5.03 1.48 -5.96
CA VAL A 163 6.45 1.16 -6.11
C VAL A 163 7.23 1.91 -5.05
N VAL A 164 8.16 1.23 -4.40
CA VAL A 164 9.13 1.86 -3.51
C VAL A 164 10.47 1.16 -3.59
N ASN A 165 11.55 1.93 -3.62
CA ASN A 165 12.90 1.41 -3.60
C ASN A 165 13.42 1.40 -2.15
N THR A 166 13.93 0.27 -1.69
CA THR A 166 14.41 0.09 -0.31
C THR A 166 15.38 -1.09 -0.17
N TYR A 167 16.33 -0.95 0.75
CA TYR A 167 17.17 -2.05 1.24
C TYR A 167 16.59 -2.73 2.50
N ASN A 168 15.50 -2.21 3.06
CA ASN A 168 14.91 -2.70 4.29
C ASN A 168 14.32 -4.10 4.08
N LYS A 169 14.99 -5.11 4.65
CA LYS A 169 14.62 -6.53 4.51
C LYS A 169 13.33 -6.87 5.24
N GLU A 170 13.03 -6.21 6.35
CA GLU A 170 11.80 -6.44 7.10
C GLU A 170 10.59 -5.90 6.33
N LEU A 171 10.74 -4.74 5.69
CA LEU A 171 9.71 -4.18 4.82
C LEU A 171 9.44 -5.09 3.62
N LYS A 172 10.49 -5.59 2.95
CA LYS A 172 10.32 -6.56 1.86
C LYS A 172 9.55 -7.80 2.31
N LYS A 173 9.96 -8.43 3.42
CA LYS A 173 9.26 -9.59 3.99
C LYS A 173 7.80 -9.29 4.35
N ALA A 174 7.52 -8.11 4.89
CA ALA A 174 6.17 -7.69 5.21
C ALA A 174 5.29 -7.57 3.95
N PHE A 175 5.83 -7.03 2.85
CA PHE A 175 5.12 -7.01 1.56
C PHE A 175 4.93 -8.42 0.98
N ASP A 176 5.93 -9.30 1.06
CA ASP A 176 5.81 -10.70 0.61
C ASP A 176 4.68 -11.45 1.36
N PHE A 177 4.53 -11.17 2.67
CA PHE A 177 3.45 -11.72 3.49
C PHE A 177 2.12 -10.95 3.33
N GLY A 178 2.15 -9.74 2.77
CA GLY A 178 1.12 -8.74 3.01
C GLY A 178 -0.28 -9.11 2.54
N LEU A 179 -0.42 -9.92 1.48
CA LEU A 179 -1.73 -10.42 1.04
C LEU A 179 -2.37 -11.38 2.05
N ASN A 180 -1.57 -12.12 2.82
CA ASN A 180 -2.07 -13.06 3.82
C ASN A 180 -2.80 -12.38 4.99
N HIS A 181 -2.69 -11.05 5.13
CA HIS A 181 -3.50 -10.28 6.08
C HIS A 181 -4.98 -10.23 5.71
N PHE A 182 -5.36 -10.61 4.49
CA PHE A 182 -6.74 -10.56 4.02
C PHE A 182 -7.30 -11.96 3.85
N TRP A 183 -8.59 -12.13 4.15
CA TRP A 183 -9.29 -13.36 3.86
C TRP A 183 -9.61 -13.45 2.36
N TYR A 184 -9.22 -14.56 1.72
CA TYR A 184 -9.60 -14.94 0.36
C TYR A 184 -9.39 -16.44 0.15
N GLU A 185 -10.05 -17.02 -0.85
CA GLU A 185 -10.13 -18.48 -1.02
C GLU A 185 -8.76 -19.16 -1.24
N GLN A 186 -7.82 -18.48 -1.89
CA GLN A 186 -6.47 -18.99 -2.17
C GLN A 186 -5.42 -18.46 -1.17
N ASN A 187 -5.85 -17.97 -0.01
CA ASN A 187 -4.92 -17.52 1.02
C ASN A 187 -3.98 -18.67 1.43
N SER A 188 -2.67 -18.40 1.39
CA SER A 188 -1.64 -19.42 1.60
C SER A 188 -1.60 -19.98 3.03
N LEU A 189 -2.25 -19.31 3.98
CA LEU A 189 -2.29 -19.70 5.38
C LEU A 189 -3.29 -20.82 5.69
N LYS A 190 -4.26 -21.08 4.81
CA LYS A 190 -5.27 -22.12 5.02
C LYS A 190 -5.06 -23.34 4.13
N SER A 191 -5.45 -24.51 4.61
CA SER A 191 -5.57 -25.73 3.81
C SER A 191 -7.01 -26.24 3.84
N ASP A 192 -7.25 -27.36 4.54
CA ASP A 192 -8.50 -28.11 4.50
C ASP A 192 -9.54 -27.45 5.41
N LEU A 193 -10.79 -27.40 4.96
CA LEU A 193 -11.91 -27.02 5.81
C LEU A 193 -12.11 -28.09 6.88
N LEU A 194 -12.08 -27.70 8.15
CA LEU A 194 -12.28 -28.58 9.30
C LEU A 194 -13.71 -28.53 9.80
N TYR A 195 -14.30 -27.34 9.82
CA TYR A 195 -15.64 -27.11 10.35
C TYR A 195 -16.27 -25.87 9.72
N GLU A 196 -17.57 -25.89 9.49
CA GLU A 196 -18.33 -24.74 9.01
C GLU A 196 -19.73 -24.73 9.65
N TYR A 197 -20.09 -23.61 10.27
CA TYR A 197 -21.39 -23.41 10.89
C TYR A 197 -21.68 -21.92 11.12
N ASN A 198 -22.89 -21.46 10.77
CA ASN A 198 -23.35 -20.07 10.99
C ASN A 198 -22.30 -19.00 10.63
N ASP A 199 -21.83 -19.03 9.38
CA ASP A 199 -20.83 -18.09 8.83
C ASP A 199 -19.46 -18.11 9.52
N ILE A 200 -19.20 -19.12 10.35
CA ILE A 200 -17.90 -19.40 10.95
C ILE A 200 -17.32 -20.64 10.29
N SER A 201 -16.20 -20.46 9.59
CA SER A 201 -15.46 -21.53 8.94
C SER A 201 -14.10 -21.65 9.62
N THR A 202 -13.72 -22.87 10.01
CA THR A 202 -12.41 -23.20 10.59
C THR A 202 -11.65 -24.03 9.58
N PHE A 203 -10.45 -23.59 9.23
CA PHE A 203 -9.57 -24.30 8.32
C PHE A 203 -8.37 -24.85 9.10
N LYS A 204 -7.69 -25.82 8.54
CA LYS A 204 -6.37 -26.21 9.01
C LYS A 204 -5.37 -25.15 8.58
N SER A 205 -4.49 -24.74 9.48
CA SER A 205 -3.40 -23.85 9.12
C SER A 205 -2.32 -24.58 8.33
N SER A 206 -1.86 -23.94 7.25
CA SER A 206 -0.69 -24.35 6.48
C SER A 206 0.62 -24.04 7.21
N THR A 207 0.58 -23.18 8.23
CA THR A 207 1.74 -22.83 9.06
C THR A 207 1.83 -23.75 10.27
N LYS A 208 3.00 -24.38 10.45
CA LYS A 208 3.23 -25.29 11.58
C LYS A 208 3.16 -24.52 12.90
N ASN A 209 2.34 -25.02 13.83
CA ASN A 209 2.17 -24.49 15.19
C ASN A 209 1.70 -23.03 15.25
N GLU A 210 1.02 -22.53 14.22
CA GLU A 210 0.48 -21.17 14.21
C GLU A 210 -0.88 -21.17 13.52
N GLY A 211 -1.85 -20.48 14.11
CA GLY A 211 -3.16 -20.24 13.54
C GLY A 211 -3.43 -18.76 13.32
N TYR A 212 -4.56 -18.47 12.69
CA TYR A 212 -4.90 -17.12 12.26
C TYR A 212 -6.40 -16.88 12.38
N LEU A 213 -6.77 -15.83 13.12
CA LEU A 213 -8.15 -15.38 13.22
C LEU A 213 -8.41 -14.28 12.19
N PHE A 214 -9.35 -14.53 11.28
CA PHE A 214 -9.86 -13.53 10.34
C PHE A 214 -11.25 -13.07 10.77
N TYR A 215 -11.48 -11.75 10.78
CA TYR A 215 -12.80 -11.18 11.05
C TYR A 215 -12.99 -9.86 10.29
N GLY A 216 -14.07 -9.76 9.52
CA GLY A 216 -14.32 -8.65 8.60
C GLY A 216 -13.31 -8.61 7.45
N GLY A 217 -12.96 -9.78 6.91
CA GLY A 217 -12.04 -9.90 5.76
C GLY A 217 -10.56 -9.64 6.06
N ILE A 218 -10.18 -9.38 7.31
CA ILE A 218 -8.80 -9.06 7.73
C ILE A 218 -8.37 -9.92 8.92
N MET A 219 -7.08 -10.25 8.97
CA MET A 219 -6.44 -10.93 10.09
C MET A 219 -6.49 -10.04 11.33
N ARG A 220 -7.06 -10.56 12.41
CA ARG A 220 -7.18 -9.90 13.71
C ARG A 220 -6.22 -10.45 14.75
N ALA A 221 -5.86 -11.72 14.65
CA ALA A 221 -4.93 -12.33 15.58
C ALA A 221 -4.14 -13.46 14.90
N ARG A 222 -2.94 -13.68 15.43
CA ARG A 222 -2.20 -14.93 15.27
C ARG A 222 -2.43 -15.77 16.53
N LEU A 223 -2.55 -17.07 16.37
CA LEU A 223 -2.87 -18.02 17.43
C LEU A 223 -1.68 -18.98 17.60
N PRO A 224 -0.68 -18.65 18.43
CA PRO A 224 0.46 -19.54 18.64
C PRO A 224 0.01 -20.89 19.19
N HIS A 225 0.60 -21.96 18.68
CA HIS A 225 0.33 -23.35 19.09
C HIS A 225 -1.08 -23.88 18.79
N VAL A 226 -1.90 -23.13 18.06
CA VAL A 226 -3.24 -23.54 17.63
C VAL A 226 -3.26 -23.53 16.10
N PRO A 227 -3.01 -24.64 15.40
CA PRO A 227 -2.80 -24.64 13.95
C PRO A 227 -4.11 -24.61 13.14
N VAL A 228 -4.92 -23.57 13.34
CA VAL A 228 -6.23 -23.33 12.69
C VAL A 228 -6.38 -21.90 12.19
#